data_AF-A0A6J2XS62-F1
#
_entry.id   AF-A0A6J2XS62-F1
#
_cell.length_a   1.000
_cell.length_b   1.000
_cell.length_c   1.000
_cell.angle_alpha   90.00
_cell.angle_beta   90.00
_cell.angle_gamma   90.00
#
_symmetry.space_group_name_H-M   'P 1'
#
loop_
_entity.id
_entity.type
_entity.pdbx_description
1 polymer ?
#
loop_
_entity_poly.entity_id
_entity_poly.type
_entity_poly.pdbx_seq_one_letter_code
_entity_poly.pdbx_strand_id
1 'polypeptide(L)'
;MPAMEKIVLDIAEHAPNIHKSFRLYMSSMPSKNFPVSVLQNSVKVTNEPPKGLRANMKRAFAEMSHDFFEEHPLNQNWRFILFGVCMFHAVIQERKKFGPLGWNIVYEFNDSDREFAFNTIGMFCVNEPIPWDAMEYLTGEIIYGGRVTDYWDLRCLKTVLKIFFSPQILTKNYKYSLSGIYYCPELKKLREYKEFIDEFPIIEEPEIFGMHINANIAYQ
;
A
#
# COMPACT_ATOMS: atom_id res chain seq x y z
N MET A 1 -23.36 16.92 14.44
CA MET A 1 -24.08 16.98 13.14
C MET A 1 -25.58 16.77 13.37
N PRO A 2 -26.32 17.81 13.81
CA PRO A 2 -27.66 17.62 14.40
C PRO A 2 -28.75 17.19 13.41
N ALA A 3 -28.71 17.67 12.17
CA ALA A 3 -29.72 17.33 11.16
C ALA A 3 -29.68 15.84 10.77
N MET A 4 -28.47 15.30 10.57
CA MET A 4 -28.28 13.88 10.28
C MET A 4 -28.73 13.00 11.45
N GLU A 5 -28.38 13.39 12.69
CA GLU A 5 -28.80 12.67 13.90
C GLU A 5 -30.32 12.58 13.99
N LYS A 6 -31.03 13.68 13.73
CA LYS A 6 -32.49 13.69 13.69
C LYS A 6 -33.06 12.72 12.64
N ILE A 7 -32.52 12.73 11.42
CA ILE A 7 -32.96 11.81 10.36
C ILE A 7 -32.76 10.34 10.78
N VAL A 8 -31.62 10.02 11.40
CA VAL A 8 -31.34 8.65 11.86
C VAL A 8 -32.29 8.22 12.99
N LEU A 9 -32.60 9.14 13.91
CA LEU A 9 -33.57 8.88 14.97
C LEU A 9 -34.98 8.69 14.40
N ASP A 10 -35.41 9.55 13.46
CA ASP A 10 -36.71 9.45 12.80
C ASP A 10 -36.86 8.10 12.07
N ILE A 11 -35.80 7.61 11.43
CA ILE A 11 -35.75 6.27 10.81
C ILE A 11 -35.93 5.18 11.87
N ALA A 12 -35.27 5.28 13.02
CA ALA A 12 -35.39 4.29 14.08
C ALA A 12 -36.80 4.27 14.72
N GLU A 13 -37.41 5.44 14.92
CA GLU A 13 -38.76 5.57 15.48
C GLU A 13 -39.86 5.01 14.55
N HIS A 14 -39.67 5.11 13.24
CA HIS A 14 -40.63 4.62 12.23
C HIS A 14 -40.23 3.24 11.66
N ALA A 15 -39.45 2.46 12.40
CA ALA A 15 -38.98 1.12 11.99
C ALA A 15 -40.07 0.20 11.40
N PRO A 16 -41.32 0.15 11.90
CA PRO A 16 -42.37 -0.71 11.32
C PRO A 16 -42.75 -0.35 9.87
N ASN A 17 -42.55 0.92 9.47
CA ASN A 17 -42.87 1.43 8.15
C ASN A 17 -41.70 1.34 7.16
N ILE A 18 -40.55 0.82 7.61
CA ILE A 18 -39.35 0.69 6.80
C ILE A 18 -39.26 -0.73 6.25
N HIS A 19 -38.84 -0.83 4.99
CA HIS A 19 -38.64 -2.11 4.33
C HIS A 19 -37.56 -2.94 5.06
N LYS A 20 -37.82 -4.22 5.34
CA LYS A 20 -36.92 -5.11 6.13
C LYS A 20 -35.48 -5.22 5.56
N SER A 21 -35.33 -5.06 4.25
CA SER A 21 -34.02 -5.09 3.57
C SER A 21 -33.29 -3.75 3.54
N PHE A 22 -33.88 -2.67 4.06
CA PHE A 22 -33.22 -1.36 4.11
C PHE A 22 -31.97 -1.41 5.00
N ARG A 23 -30.88 -0.79 4.54
CA ARG A 23 -29.64 -0.62 5.29
C ARG A 23 -29.13 0.80 5.06
N LEU A 24 -28.85 1.52 6.14
CA LEU A 24 -28.18 2.82 6.10
C LEU A 24 -26.67 2.61 6.30
N TYR A 25 -25.88 2.95 5.28
CA TYR A 25 -24.42 2.95 5.38
C TYR A 25 -23.92 4.39 5.54
N MET A 26 -23.01 4.59 6.50
CA MET A 26 -22.33 5.85 6.73
C MET A 26 -20.83 5.59 6.78
N SER A 27 -20.06 6.40 6.05
CA SER A 27 -18.59 6.37 6.08
C SER A 27 -18.08 7.71 6.60
N SER A 28 -17.16 7.69 7.56
CA SER A 28 -16.58 8.89 8.15
C SER A 28 -15.20 8.57 8.73
N MET A 29 -14.32 9.57 8.73
CA MET A 29 -13.12 9.54 9.56
C MET A 29 -13.50 9.75 11.04
N PRO A 30 -12.74 9.22 12.01
CA PRO A 30 -12.99 9.48 13.43
C PRO A 30 -13.11 10.99 13.69
N SER A 31 -14.25 11.41 14.22
CA SER A 31 -14.55 12.83 14.44
C SER A 31 -15.26 13.03 15.77
N LYS A 32 -14.75 13.97 16.58
CA LYS A 32 -15.38 14.37 17.84
C LYS A 32 -16.76 15.00 17.65
N ASN A 33 -17.07 15.45 16.42
CA ASN A 33 -18.33 16.10 16.08
C ASN A 33 -19.40 15.12 15.57
N PHE A 34 -19.03 13.84 15.40
CA PHE A 34 -19.96 12.80 14.97
C PHE A 34 -20.92 12.45 16.12
N PRO A 35 -22.24 12.38 15.88
CA PRO A 35 -23.23 12.16 16.94
C PRO A 35 -23.03 10.84 17.68
N VAL A 36 -22.92 10.92 19.01
CA VAL A 36 -22.73 9.74 19.88
C VAL A 36 -23.91 8.78 19.80
N SER A 37 -25.13 9.31 19.72
CA SER A 37 -26.37 8.51 19.60
C SER A 37 -26.36 7.63 18.34
N VAL A 38 -25.94 8.17 17.21
CA VAL A 38 -25.81 7.45 15.94
C VAL A 38 -24.71 6.38 16.04
N LEU A 39 -23.58 6.69 16.69
CA LEU A 39 -22.53 5.69 16.91
C LEU A 39 -22.98 4.58 17.84
N GLN A 40 -23.75 4.87 18.88
CA GLN A 40 -24.23 3.86 19.83
C GLN A 40 -25.23 2.90 19.17
N ASN A 41 -26.11 3.43 18.31
CA ASN A 41 -27.16 2.67 17.64
C ASN A 41 -26.75 2.04 16.29
N SER A 42 -25.48 2.11 15.90
CA SER A 42 -24.97 1.53 14.66
C SER A 42 -24.00 0.36 14.89
N VAL A 43 -23.88 -0.50 13.88
CA VAL A 43 -22.78 -1.46 13.78
C VAL A 43 -21.56 -0.69 13.25
N LYS A 44 -20.49 -0.67 14.06
CA LYS A 44 -19.23 0.02 13.72
C LYS A 44 -18.30 -0.96 13.02
N VAL A 45 -17.82 -0.58 11.84
CA VAL A 45 -16.79 -1.31 11.10
C VAL A 45 -15.65 -0.35 10.82
N THR A 46 -14.45 -0.68 11.29
CA THR A 46 -13.23 0.09 11.04
C THR A 46 -12.44 -0.57 9.92
N ASN A 47 -12.15 0.18 8.85
CA ASN A 47 -11.24 -0.25 7.80
C ASN A 47 -9.89 0.45 7.99
N GLU A 48 -8.96 -0.22 8.67
CA GLU A 48 -7.58 0.27 8.82
C GLU A 48 -6.70 -0.33 7.71
N PRO A 49 -5.71 0.42 7.18
CA PRO A 49 -4.69 -0.17 6.32
C PRO A 49 -4.02 -1.35 7.03
N PRO A 50 -3.66 -2.42 6.30
CA PRO A 50 -2.91 -3.53 6.89
C PRO A 50 -1.63 -3.01 7.53
N LYS A 51 -1.34 -3.50 8.75
CA LYS A 51 -0.13 -3.17 9.49
C LYS A 51 0.93 -4.23 9.22
N GLY A 52 2.13 -3.79 8.91
CA GLY A 52 3.26 -4.64 8.57
C GLY A 52 3.36 -4.94 7.07
N LEU A 53 4.58 -5.24 6.64
CA LEU A 53 4.96 -5.50 5.27
C LEU A 53 4.25 -6.73 4.71
N ARG A 54 4.18 -7.83 5.49
CA ARG A 54 3.50 -9.06 5.07
C ARG A 54 2.02 -8.81 4.76
N ALA A 55 1.33 -8.08 5.62
CA ALA A 55 -0.10 -7.81 5.45
C ALA A 55 -0.37 -6.92 4.23
N ASN A 56 0.47 -5.92 3.99
CA ASN A 56 0.41 -5.07 2.79
C ASN A 56 0.63 -5.87 1.51
N MET A 57 1.69 -6.69 1.46
CA MET A 57 1.99 -7.54 0.31
C MET A 57 0.87 -8.55 0.04
N LYS A 58 0.33 -9.20 1.08
CA LYS A 58 -0.80 -10.13 0.95
C LYS A 58 -2.01 -9.47 0.31
N ARG A 59 -2.37 -8.26 0.76
CA ARG A 59 -3.51 -7.52 0.22
C ARG A 59 -3.30 -7.20 -1.26
N ALA A 60 -2.15 -6.64 -1.60
CA ALA A 60 -1.82 -6.29 -2.98
C ALA A 60 -1.89 -7.50 -3.92
N PHE A 61 -1.34 -8.66 -3.52
CA PHE A 61 -1.37 -9.87 -4.33
C PHE A 61 -2.73 -10.56 -4.33
N ALA A 62 -3.55 -10.39 -3.28
CA ALA A 62 -4.92 -10.91 -3.25
C ALA A 62 -5.84 -10.19 -4.23
N GLU A 63 -5.66 -8.88 -4.40
CA GLU A 63 -6.44 -8.02 -5.31
C GLU A 63 -6.03 -8.19 -6.78
N MET A 64 -4.82 -8.68 -7.04
CA MET A 64 -4.28 -8.84 -8.39
C MET A 64 -4.92 -10.00 -9.16
N SER A 65 -5.25 -9.79 -10.43
CA SER A 65 -5.79 -10.83 -11.31
C SER A 65 -4.69 -11.71 -11.90
N HIS A 66 -5.03 -12.96 -12.23
CA HIS A 66 -4.10 -13.89 -12.87
C HIS A 66 -3.62 -13.38 -14.23
N ASP A 67 -4.53 -12.91 -15.08
CA ASP A 67 -4.19 -12.44 -16.43
C ASP A 67 -3.23 -11.25 -16.39
N PHE A 68 -3.46 -10.30 -15.48
CA PHE A 68 -2.60 -9.14 -15.30
C PHE A 68 -1.19 -9.53 -14.85
N PHE A 69 -1.06 -10.51 -13.96
CA PHE A 69 0.22 -10.92 -13.41
C PHE A 69 1.00 -11.92 -14.29
N GLU A 70 0.29 -12.86 -14.92
CA GLU A 70 0.90 -14.04 -15.53
C GLU A 70 1.13 -13.94 -17.04
N GLU A 71 0.27 -13.21 -17.77
CA GLU A 71 0.17 -13.27 -19.23
C GLU A 71 0.87 -12.08 -19.94
N HIS A 72 1.76 -11.38 -19.24
CA HIS A 72 2.42 -10.19 -19.77
C HIS A 72 3.66 -10.51 -20.64
N PRO A 73 3.90 -9.82 -21.79
CA PRO A 73 5.02 -10.12 -22.70
C PRO A 73 6.42 -10.08 -22.06
N LEU A 74 6.61 -9.25 -21.04
CA LEU A 74 7.86 -9.17 -20.26
C LEU A 74 8.07 -10.36 -19.29
N ASN A 75 7.14 -11.30 -19.18
CA ASN A 75 7.24 -12.53 -18.40
C ASN A 75 7.75 -12.28 -16.96
N GLN A 76 8.95 -12.78 -16.62
CA GLN A 76 9.52 -12.65 -15.28
C GLN A 76 9.90 -11.20 -14.94
N ASN A 77 10.31 -10.39 -15.93
CA ASN A 77 10.65 -8.97 -15.71
C ASN A 77 9.43 -8.17 -15.27
N TRP A 78 8.24 -8.52 -15.78
CA TRP A 78 6.98 -7.95 -15.32
C TRP A 78 6.70 -8.26 -13.84
N ARG A 79 6.94 -9.51 -13.43
CA ARG A 79 6.72 -9.95 -12.04
C ARG A 79 7.70 -9.27 -11.09
N PHE A 80 8.96 -9.10 -11.49
CA PHE A 80 9.94 -8.32 -10.74
C PHE A 80 9.48 -6.87 -10.53
N ILE A 81 8.96 -6.24 -11.58
CA ILE A 81 8.42 -4.88 -11.53
C ILE A 81 7.23 -4.80 -10.56
N LEU A 82 6.21 -5.65 -10.73
CA LEU A 82 5.01 -5.62 -9.89
C LEU A 82 5.33 -5.90 -8.42
N PHE A 83 6.17 -6.90 -8.15
CA PHE A 83 6.61 -7.22 -6.79
C PHE A 83 7.38 -6.05 -6.15
N GLY A 84 8.27 -5.43 -6.92
CA GLY A 84 9.03 -4.26 -6.52
C GLY A 84 8.13 -3.08 -6.13
N VAL A 85 7.15 -2.74 -6.96
CA VAL A 85 6.18 -1.67 -6.67
C VAL A 85 5.34 -1.99 -5.43
N CYS A 86 4.89 -3.24 -5.24
CA CYS A 86 4.20 -3.66 -4.02
C CYS A 86 5.07 -3.51 -2.77
N MET A 87 6.33 -3.95 -2.82
CA MET A 87 7.28 -3.84 -1.72
C MET A 87 7.56 -2.38 -1.38
N PHE A 88 7.79 -1.54 -2.39
CA PHE A 88 7.95 -0.10 -2.23
C PHE A 88 6.74 0.52 -1.53
N HIS A 89 5.52 0.24 -2.03
CA HIS A 89 4.27 0.74 -1.47
C HIS A 89 4.13 0.36 0.02
N ALA A 90 4.36 -0.91 0.34
CA ALA A 90 4.30 -1.42 1.70
C ALA A 90 5.35 -0.76 2.61
N VAL A 91 6.58 -0.60 2.13
CA VAL A 91 7.67 0.04 2.89
C VAL A 91 7.35 1.50 3.20
N ILE A 92 6.91 2.30 2.22
CA ILE A 92 6.66 3.73 2.45
C ILE A 92 5.46 3.98 3.38
N GLN A 93 4.44 3.11 3.34
CA GLN A 93 3.31 3.15 4.25
C GLN A 93 3.72 2.84 5.69
N GLU A 94 4.57 1.84 5.88
CA GLU A 94 5.05 1.42 7.20
C GLU A 94 6.09 2.37 7.77
N ARG A 95 6.86 3.08 6.93
CA ARG A 95 7.87 4.06 7.37
C ARG A 95 7.31 5.15 8.30
N LYS A 96 6.01 5.48 8.19
CA LYS A 96 5.35 6.44 9.11
C LYS A 96 5.42 6.02 10.58
N LYS A 97 5.62 4.73 10.88
CA LYS A 97 5.73 4.20 12.25
C LYS A 97 6.97 4.71 12.99
N PHE A 98 7.99 5.15 12.26
CA PHE A 98 9.22 5.71 12.82
C PHE A 98 9.17 7.22 13.03
N GLY A 99 7.98 7.84 12.91
CA GLY A 99 7.79 9.28 13.10
C GLY A 99 8.74 10.10 12.19
N PRO A 100 9.39 11.15 12.73
CA PRO A 100 10.32 11.99 11.97
C PRO A 100 11.53 11.27 11.35
N LEU A 101 11.90 10.07 11.82
CA LEU A 101 12.95 9.26 11.18
C LEU A 101 12.46 8.61 9.88
N GLY A 102 11.15 8.39 9.78
CA GLY A 102 10.50 7.86 8.59
C GLY A 102 10.20 8.92 7.56
N TRP A 103 9.47 9.96 7.99
CA TRP A 103 9.01 11.08 7.19
C TRP A 103 8.94 12.35 8.03
N ASN A 104 9.31 13.50 7.48
CA ASN A 104 9.09 14.79 8.13
C ASN A 104 7.60 15.10 8.25
N ILE A 105 6.80 14.75 7.24
CA ILE A 105 5.34 14.91 7.21
C ILE A 105 4.68 13.54 7.01
N VAL A 106 3.59 13.26 7.74
CA VAL A 106 2.83 12.02 7.57
C VAL A 106 2.00 12.10 6.29
N TYR A 107 2.43 11.37 5.26
CA TYR A 107 1.70 11.24 3.99
C TYR A 107 0.76 10.03 4.00
N GLU A 108 -0.41 10.20 3.35
CA GLU A 108 -1.36 9.11 3.13
C GLU A 108 -1.17 8.51 1.73
N PHE A 109 -0.30 7.52 1.62
CA PHE A 109 -0.20 6.66 0.44
C PHE A 109 -1.30 5.59 0.49
N ASN A 110 -2.02 5.36 -0.61
CA ASN A 110 -3.16 4.45 -0.66
C ASN A 110 -3.13 3.52 -1.89
N ASP A 111 -3.99 2.50 -1.87
CA ASP A 111 -4.03 1.49 -2.94
C ASP A 111 -4.25 2.11 -4.34
N SER A 112 -4.96 3.24 -4.44
CA SER A 112 -5.16 3.92 -5.72
C SER A 112 -3.86 4.44 -6.33
N ASP A 113 -2.88 4.84 -5.51
CA ASP A 113 -1.55 5.24 -6.01
C ASP A 113 -0.82 4.04 -6.63
N ARG A 114 -0.94 2.86 -6.00
CA ARG A 114 -0.36 1.60 -6.50
C ARG A 114 -1.03 1.16 -7.79
N GLU A 115 -2.36 1.17 -7.84
CA GLU A 115 -3.10 0.80 -9.05
C GLU A 115 -2.82 1.78 -10.20
N PHE A 116 -2.68 3.08 -9.91
CA PHE A 116 -2.28 4.05 -10.92
C PHE A 116 -0.84 3.82 -11.42
N ALA A 117 0.09 3.44 -10.53
CA ALA A 117 1.44 3.02 -10.91
C ALA A 117 1.43 1.78 -11.80
N PHE A 118 0.67 0.74 -11.44
CA PHE A 118 0.50 -0.46 -12.26
C PHE A 118 -0.02 -0.17 -13.66
N ASN A 119 -1.09 0.62 -13.77
CA ASN A 119 -1.65 1.01 -15.05
C ASN A 119 -0.66 1.82 -15.89
N THR A 120 0.03 2.77 -15.27
CA THR A 120 1.05 3.60 -15.95
C THR A 120 2.19 2.72 -16.47
N ILE A 121 2.75 1.86 -15.63
CA ILE A 121 3.84 0.95 -15.99
C ILE A 121 3.38 -0.01 -17.10
N GLY A 122 2.19 -0.62 -16.97
CA GLY A 122 1.64 -1.52 -17.99
C GLY A 122 1.42 -0.85 -19.35
N MET A 123 1.13 0.45 -19.38
CA MET A 123 1.01 1.22 -20.61
C MET A 123 2.35 1.44 -21.32
N PHE A 124 3.43 1.64 -20.57
CA PHE A 124 4.76 1.96 -21.12
C PHE A 124 5.68 0.75 -21.28
N CYS A 125 5.52 -0.29 -20.47
CA CYS A 125 6.39 -1.46 -20.43
C CYS A 125 5.84 -2.60 -21.30
N VAL A 126 5.45 -2.33 -22.55
CA VAL A 126 4.82 -3.34 -23.43
C VAL A 126 5.85 -4.37 -23.95
N ASN A 127 7.10 -3.94 -24.14
CA ASN A 127 8.22 -4.76 -24.61
C ASN A 127 9.54 -4.26 -24.03
N GLU A 128 10.63 -4.98 -24.33
CA GLU A 128 11.98 -4.52 -24.01
C GLU A 128 12.49 -3.51 -25.07
N PRO A 129 13.34 -2.55 -24.68
CA PRO A 129 13.84 -2.30 -23.32
C PRO A 129 12.83 -1.55 -22.43
N ILE A 130 12.84 -1.83 -21.13
CA ILE A 130 12.04 -1.11 -20.14
C ILE A 130 12.56 0.34 -20.04
N PRO A 131 11.69 1.37 -20.18
CA PRO A 131 12.10 2.78 -20.14
C PRO A 131 12.30 3.26 -18.69
N TRP A 132 13.34 2.76 -18.02
CA TRP A 132 13.57 2.96 -16.58
C TRP A 132 13.59 4.41 -16.14
N ASP A 133 14.25 5.31 -16.87
CA ASP A 133 14.28 6.75 -16.50
C ASP A 133 12.87 7.35 -16.44
N ALA A 134 12.02 7.01 -17.41
CA ALA A 134 10.63 7.45 -17.43
C ALA A 134 9.82 6.78 -16.31
N MET A 135 10.04 5.48 -16.08
CA MET A 135 9.29 4.74 -15.04
C MET A 135 9.64 5.21 -13.63
N GLU A 136 10.93 5.42 -13.33
CA GLU A 136 11.41 5.99 -12.06
C GLU A 136 10.87 7.41 -11.86
N TYR A 137 10.88 8.24 -12.90
CA TYR A 137 10.35 9.60 -12.84
C TYR A 137 8.84 9.61 -12.60
N LEU A 138 8.06 8.89 -13.41
CA LEU A 138 6.60 8.83 -13.27
C LEU A 138 6.21 8.30 -11.88
N THR A 139 6.80 7.18 -11.47
CA THR A 139 6.47 6.55 -10.17
C THR A 139 6.90 7.41 -8.99
N GLY A 140 8.13 7.92 -9.02
CA GLY A 140 8.75 8.61 -7.89
C GLY A 140 8.37 10.08 -7.76
N GLU A 141 8.25 10.82 -8.86
CA GLU A 141 7.98 12.26 -8.86
C GLU A 141 6.49 12.57 -9.03
N ILE A 142 5.81 11.85 -9.92
CA ILE A 142 4.42 12.18 -10.28
C ILE A 142 3.44 11.41 -9.39
N ILE A 143 3.54 10.08 -9.37
CA ILE A 143 2.51 9.23 -8.75
C ILE A 143 2.59 9.29 -7.23
N TYR A 144 3.71 8.86 -6.66
CA TYR A 144 3.92 8.91 -5.22
C TYR A 144 4.43 10.28 -4.78
N GLY A 145 5.35 10.87 -5.56
CA GLY A 145 5.93 12.19 -5.28
C GLY A 145 4.90 13.33 -5.31
N GLY A 146 3.81 13.19 -6.08
CA GLY A 146 2.73 14.18 -6.10
C GLY A 146 2.01 14.38 -4.76
N ARG A 147 2.16 13.45 -3.81
CA ARG A 147 1.66 13.60 -2.43
C ARG A 147 2.67 14.27 -1.49
N VAL A 148 3.94 14.29 -1.86
CA VAL A 148 5.04 14.66 -0.98
C VAL A 148 5.35 16.14 -1.15
N THR A 149 5.15 16.90 -0.08
CA THR A 149 5.29 18.36 -0.06
C THR A 149 6.65 18.84 0.44
N ASP A 150 7.38 18.01 1.20
CA ASP A 150 8.70 18.32 1.71
C ASP A 150 9.79 17.80 0.75
N TYR A 151 10.78 18.65 0.46
CA TYR A 151 11.83 18.33 -0.50
C TYR A 151 12.74 17.17 -0.03
N TRP A 152 13.01 17.09 1.28
CA TRP A 152 13.85 16.02 1.84
C TRP A 152 13.11 14.69 1.86
N ASP A 153 11.81 14.71 2.19
CA ASP A 153 10.94 13.54 2.06
C ASP A 153 10.85 13.08 0.61
N LEU A 154 10.73 13.98 -0.37
CA LEU A 154 10.68 13.59 -1.79
C LEU A 154 12.00 12.93 -2.23
N ARG A 155 13.13 13.49 -1.82
CA ARG A 155 14.45 12.87 -2.04
C ARG A 155 14.53 11.49 -1.38
N CYS A 156 14.04 11.35 -0.15
CA CYS A 156 14.01 10.08 0.56
C CYS A 156 13.15 9.05 -0.18
N LEU A 157 11.92 9.42 -0.55
CA LEU A 157 10.98 8.60 -1.31
C LEU A 157 11.62 8.03 -2.58
N LYS A 158 12.24 8.89 -3.39
CA LYS A 158 12.92 8.46 -4.62
C LYS A 158 14.12 7.56 -4.37
N THR A 159 14.85 7.79 -3.28
CA THR A 159 15.98 6.93 -2.90
C THR A 159 15.49 5.55 -2.49
N VAL A 160 14.43 5.49 -1.69
CA VAL A 160 13.78 4.22 -1.31
C VAL A 160 13.22 3.51 -2.54
N LEU A 161 12.57 4.23 -3.46
CA LEU A 161 12.04 3.66 -4.70
C LEU A 161 13.10 2.87 -5.47
N LYS A 162 14.32 3.40 -5.61
CA LYS A 162 15.41 2.75 -6.36
C LYS A 162 15.85 1.40 -5.80
N ILE A 163 15.57 1.13 -4.52
CA ILE A 163 15.86 -0.19 -3.92
C ILE A 163 14.91 -1.24 -4.50
N PHE A 164 13.66 -0.87 -4.74
CA PHE A 164 12.59 -1.79 -5.10
C PHE A 164 12.17 -1.72 -6.57
N PHE A 165 12.49 -0.62 -7.25
CA PHE A 165 12.05 -0.34 -8.60
C PHE A 165 13.13 0.41 -9.38
N SER A 166 14.01 -0.37 -10.00
CA SER A 166 15.19 0.08 -10.75
C SER A 166 15.71 -1.07 -11.63
N PRO A 167 16.62 -0.83 -12.60
CA PRO A 167 17.19 -1.90 -13.42
C PRO A 167 17.82 -3.05 -12.61
N GLN A 168 18.32 -2.75 -11.40
CA GLN A 168 19.01 -3.70 -10.53
C GLN A 168 18.09 -4.84 -10.08
N ILE A 169 16.77 -4.62 -10.00
CA ILE A 169 15.83 -5.65 -9.54
C ILE A 169 15.71 -6.82 -10.51
N LEU A 170 16.13 -6.64 -11.77
CA LEU A 170 16.15 -7.69 -12.78
C LEU A 170 17.42 -8.55 -12.69
N THR A 171 18.38 -8.16 -11.86
CA THR A 171 19.63 -8.91 -11.70
C THR A 171 19.40 -10.17 -10.87
N LYS A 172 20.14 -11.23 -11.22
CA LYS A 172 20.04 -12.52 -10.53
C LYS A 172 20.39 -12.37 -9.06
N ASN A 173 19.60 -12.99 -8.18
CA ASN A 173 19.78 -12.96 -6.73
C ASN A 173 19.71 -11.57 -6.08
N TYR A 174 19.08 -10.58 -6.73
CA TYR A 174 18.88 -9.26 -6.12
C TYR A 174 18.05 -9.37 -4.84
N LYS A 175 18.54 -8.73 -3.77
CA LYS A 175 17.90 -8.69 -2.45
C LYS A 175 17.54 -7.25 -2.11
N TYR A 176 16.35 -7.04 -1.55
CA TYR A 176 15.88 -5.70 -1.20
C TYR A 176 16.48 -5.15 0.10
N SER A 177 17.14 -5.99 0.89
CA SER A 177 17.73 -5.64 2.18
C SER A 177 18.86 -6.60 2.55
N LEU A 178 19.62 -6.25 3.60
CA LEU A 178 20.82 -6.97 4.03
C LEU A 178 20.53 -8.37 4.60
N SER A 179 19.37 -8.61 5.21
CA SER A 179 19.00 -9.95 5.67
C SER A 179 18.87 -10.99 4.56
N GLY A 180 18.62 -10.55 3.32
CA GLY A 180 18.39 -11.44 2.18
C GLY A 180 17.04 -12.17 2.20
N ILE A 181 16.20 -11.90 3.20
CA ILE A 181 14.85 -12.47 3.36
C ILE A 181 13.91 -11.90 2.29
N TYR A 182 14.01 -10.60 2.05
CA TYR A 182 13.12 -9.89 1.14
C TYR A 182 13.69 -9.84 -0.27
N TYR A 183 13.05 -10.56 -1.20
CA TYR A 183 13.38 -10.58 -2.62
C TYR A 183 12.16 -10.96 -3.43
N CYS A 184 12.16 -10.70 -4.73
CA CYS A 184 11.17 -11.24 -5.63
C CYS A 184 11.61 -12.64 -6.09
N PRO A 185 10.83 -13.69 -5.85
CA PRO A 185 11.20 -15.04 -6.29
C PRO A 185 10.99 -15.21 -7.80
N GLU A 186 11.70 -16.15 -8.42
CA GLU A 186 11.55 -16.50 -9.84
C GLU A 186 10.49 -17.60 -10.02
N LEU A 187 9.23 -17.24 -9.81
CA LEU A 187 8.07 -18.15 -9.87
C LEU A 187 7.12 -17.77 -11.02
N LYS A 188 6.26 -18.70 -11.45
CA LYS A 188 5.39 -18.52 -12.63
C LYS A 188 3.92 -18.27 -12.30
N LYS A 189 3.45 -18.68 -11.14
CA LYS A 189 2.02 -18.60 -10.78
C LYS A 189 1.82 -17.61 -9.66
N LEU A 190 0.79 -16.77 -9.78
CA LEU A 190 0.43 -15.78 -8.76
C LEU A 190 0.25 -16.43 -7.38
N ARG A 191 -0.28 -17.65 -7.35
CA ARG A 191 -0.41 -18.47 -6.14
C ARG A 191 0.92 -18.71 -5.43
N GLU A 192 1.99 -19.03 -6.16
CA GLU A 192 3.30 -19.32 -5.58
C GLU A 192 3.91 -18.06 -4.93
N TYR A 193 3.66 -16.87 -5.50
CA TYR A 193 4.04 -15.61 -4.87
C TYR A 193 3.24 -15.35 -3.59
N LYS A 194 1.94 -15.68 -3.55
CA LYS A 194 1.12 -15.57 -2.33
C LYS A 194 1.68 -16.47 -1.22
N GLU A 195 2.04 -17.71 -1.56
CA GLU A 195 2.67 -18.68 -0.64
C GLU A 195 4.04 -18.19 -0.17
N PHE A 196 4.87 -17.61 -1.04
CA PHE A 196 6.14 -17.01 -0.63
C PHE A 196 5.98 -15.80 0.31
N ILE A 197 5.02 -14.91 0.04
CA ILE A 197 4.70 -13.77 0.92
C ILE A 197 4.21 -14.27 2.30
N ASP A 198 3.62 -15.46 2.37
CA ASP A 198 3.23 -16.09 3.62
C ASP A 198 4.41 -16.45 4.53
N GLU A 199 5.62 -16.56 3.97
CA GLU A 199 6.84 -16.86 4.72
C GLU A 199 7.49 -15.60 5.32
N PHE A 200 7.01 -14.39 4.96
CA PHE A 200 7.56 -13.16 5.50
C PHE A 200 7.41 -13.10 7.02
N PRO A 201 8.44 -12.57 7.73
CA PRO A 201 8.37 -12.43 9.18
C PRO A 201 7.25 -11.45 9.55
N ILE A 202 6.59 -11.73 10.68
CA ILE A 202 5.50 -10.89 11.20
C ILE A 202 6.05 -9.58 11.77
N ILE A 203 7.27 -9.62 12.32
CA ILE A 203 7.98 -8.48 12.87
C ILE A 203 9.11 -8.17 11.89
N GLU A 204 9.11 -6.98 11.30
CA GLU A 204 10.15 -6.55 10.38
C GLU A 204 11.25 -5.78 11.09
N GLU A 205 12.50 -6.10 10.76
CA GLU A 205 13.65 -5.35 11.22
C GLU A 205 13.80 -4.01 10.48
N PRO A 206 14.35 -2.95 11.10
CA PRO A 206 14.54 -1.63 10.49
C PRO A 206 15.23 -1.62 9.13
N GLU A 207 16.06 -2.62 8.85
CA GLU A 207 16.84 -2.72 7.60
C GLU A 207 15.97 -2.78 6.33
N ILE A 208 14.79 -3.40 6.35
CA ILE A 208 13.90 -3.42 5.16
C ILE A 208 13.33 -2.03 4.85
N PHE A 209 13.25 -1.17 5.87
CA PHE A 209 12.87 0.22 5.71
C PHE A 209 14.07 1.11 5.38
N GLY A 210 15.29 0.56 5.25
CA GLY A 210 16.52 1.33 5.06
C GLY A 210 16.93 2.13 6.30
N MET A 211 16.60 1.63 7.48
CA MET A 211 16.88 2.29 8.76
C MET A 211 17.89 1.52 9.60
N HIS A 212 18.61 2.25 10.46
CA HIS A 212 19.51 1.67 11.44
C HIS A 212 18.72 0.97 12.57
N ILE A 213 19.29 -0.06 13.20
CA ILE A 213 18.63 -0.84 14.27
C ILE A 213 18.12 0.03 15.43
N ASN A 214 18.79 1.15 15.72
CA ASN A 214 18.38 2.12 16.74
C ASN A 214 17.02 2.77 16.46
N ALA A 215 16.50 2.71 15.23
CA ALA A 215 15.15 3.20 14.91
C ALA A 215 14.07 2.42 15.69
N ASN A 216 14.32 1.16 16.06
CA ASN A 216 13.43 0.38 16.93
C ASN A 216 13.33 0.94 18.35
N ILE A 217 14.38 1.63 18.84
CA ILE A 217 14.39 2.20 20.20
C ILE A 217 13.39 3.35 20.32
N ALA A 218 13.16 4.09 19.23
CA ALA A 218 12.17 5.17 19.19
C ALA A 218 10.71 4.66 19.05
N TYR A 219 10.52 3.37 18.78
CA TYR A 219 9.23 2.73 18.53
C TYR A 219 8.70 1.91 19.72
N GLN A 220 9.55 1.59 20.70
CA GLN A 220 9.15 0.94 21.96
C GLN A 220 8.67 1.96 23.00
#